data_AF-A0A453CB16-F1
#
_entry.id   AF-A0A453CB16-F1
#
_cell.length_a   1.000
_cell.length_b   1.000
_cell.length_c   1.000
_cell.angle_alpha   90.00
_cell.angle_beta   90.00
_cell.angle_gamma   90.00
#
_symmetry.space_group_name_H-M   'P 1'
#
loop_
_entity.id
_entity.type
_entity.pdbx_description
1 polymer ?
#
loop_
_entity_poly.entity_id
_entity_poly.type
_entity_poly.pdbx_seq_one_letter_code
_entity_poly.pdbx_strand_id
1 'polypeptide(L)' 'PEEQAILDELLVKYASDAPVIRYAKIAMKLPEKTVRDVALRCRWMSKKESGKRKKEDHSSSKKSKDKK' A
#
# COMPACT_ATOMS: atom_id res chain seq x y z
N PRO A 1 17.40 3.34 4.95
CA PRO A 1 16.71 4.05 6.06
C PRO A 1 16.23 5.45 5.65
N GLU A 2 16.98 6.13 4.76
CA GLU A 2 16.63 7.45 4.20
C GLU A 2 15.48 7.39 3.17
N GLU A 3 15.55 6.48 2.19
CA GLU A 3 14.45 6.21 1.25
C GLU A 3 13.12 5.96 1.99
N GLN A 4 13.21 5.34 3.17
CA GLN A 4 12.04 5.03 3.95
C GLN A 4 11.39 6.26 4.56
N ALA A 5 12.20 7.16 5.12
CA ALA A 5 11.71 8.43 5.64
C ALA A 5 11.08 9.28 4.54
N ILE A 6 11.69 9.31 3.36
CA ILE A 6 11.16 10.01 2.18
C ILE A 6 9.81 9.41 1.77
N LEU A 7 9.67 8.09 1.76
CA LEU A 7 8.41 7.45 1.43
C LEU A 7 7.28 7.82 2.41
N ASP A 8 7.54 7.77 3.72
CA ASP A 8 6.54 8.13 4.73
C ASP A 8 6.16 9.63 4.65
N GLU A 9 7.13 10.52 4.43
CA GLU A 9 6.88 11.94 4.22
C GLU A 9 5.99 12.19 3.00
N LEU A 10 6.33 11.57 1.86
CA LEU A 10 5.57 11.75 0.62
C LEU A 10 4.17 11.12 0.71
N LEU A 11 3.99 10.05 1.48
CA LEU A 11 2.68 9.45 1.72
C LEU A 11 1.76 10.39 2.50
N VAL A 12 2.29 11.10 3.49
CA VAL A 12 1.56 12.14 4.22
C VAL A 12 1.28 13.33 3.31
N LYS A 13 2.29 13.78 2.56
CA LYS A 13 2.20 14.93 1.65
C LYS A 13 1.13 14.77 0.57
N TYR A 14 0.96 13.56 0.05
CA TYR A 14 -0.02 13.23 -0.99
C TYR A 14 -1.23 12.45 -0.45
N ALA A 15 -1.53 12.54 0.85
CA ALA A 15 -2.62 11.81 1.48
C ALA A 15 -4.02 12.17 0.94
N SER A 16 -4.17 13.35 0.32
CA SER A 16 -5.43 13.80 -0.31
C SER A 16 -5.58 13.35 -1.77
N ASP A 17 -4.49 12.90 -2.42
CA ASP A 17 -4.54 12.41 -3.80
C ASP A 17 -5.16 11.00 -3.86
N ALA A 18 -5.80 10.68 -4.99
CA ALA A 18 -6.25 9.32 -5.28
C ALA A 18 -5.07 8.32 -5.23
N PRO A 19 -5.27 7.07 -4.75
CA PRO A 19 -4.16 6.14 -4.50
C PRO A 19 -3.21 5.94 -5.69
N VAL A 20 -3.76 5.79 -6.90
CA VAL A 20 -2.96 5.60 -8.12
C VAL A 20 -2.10 6.83 -8.42
N ILE A 21 -2.68 8.03 -8.32
CA ILE A 21 -1.98 9.31 -8.56
C ILE A 21 -0.92 9.53 -7.49
N ARG A 22 -1.26 9.26 -6.23
CA ARG A 22 -0.34 9.33 -5.09
C ARG A 22 0.90 8.47 -5.32
N TYR A 23 0.72 7.19 -5.66
CA TYR A 23 1.84 6.28 -5.85
C TYR A 23 2.69 6.65 -7.07
N ALA A 24 2.07 7.18 -8.13
CA ALA A 24 2.81 7.71 -9.28
C ALA A 24 3.70 8.89 -8.87
N LYS A 25 3.16 9.89 -8.15
CA LYS A 25 3.92 11.05 -7.65
C LYS A 25 5.08 10.65 -6.73
N ILE A 26 4.88 9.62 -5.90
CA ILE A 26 5.92 9.09 -5.00
C ILE A 26 7.02 8.39 -5.79
N ALA A 27 6.66 7.52 -6.75
CA ALA A 27 7.65 6.82 -7.58
C ALA A 27 8.49 7.80 -8.42
N MET A 28 7.91 8.92 -8.87
CA MET A 28 8.66 9.98 -9.53
C MET A 28 9.71 10.66 -8.63
N LYS A 29 9.54 10.58 -7.30
CA LYS A 29 10.51 11.09 -6.31
C LYS A 29 11.49 10.03 -5.82
N LEU A 30 11.20 8.76 -6.08
CA LEU A 30 12.03 7.61 -5.72
C LEU A 30 12.35 6.83 -7.00
N PRO A 31 13.31 7.28 -7.82
CA PRO A 31 13.59 6.70 -9.14
C PRO A 31 14.05 5.23 -9.07
N GLU A 32 14.56 4.79 -7.92
CA GLU A 32 14.94 3.40 -7.66
C GLU A 32 13.74 2.49 -7.30
N LYS A 33 12.52 3.03 -7.30
CA LYS A 33 11.30 2.31 -6.91
C LYS A 33 10.20 2.53 -7.94
N THR A 34 9.52 1.45 -8.28
CA THR A 34 8.36 1.54 -9.18
C THR A 34 7.09 1.90 -8.41
N VAL A 35 6.08 2.37 -9.13
CA VAL A 35 4.72 2.55 -8.59
C VAL A 35 4.20 1.27 -7.93
N ARG A 36 4.56 0.11 -8.49
CA ARG A 36 4.22 -1.22 -7.96
C ARG A 36 4.87 -1.46 -6.60
N ASP A 37 6.15 -1.12 -6.45
CA ASP A 37 6.88 -1.28 -5.18
C ASP A 37 6.30 -0.37 -4.10
N VAL A 38 6.01 0.89 -4.44
CA VAL A 38 5.38 1.86 -3.54
C VAL A 38 4.00 1.36 -3.08
N ALA A 39 3.16 0.89 -4.01
CA ALA A 39 1.83 0.39 -3.69
C ALA A 39 1.86 -0.86 -2.80
N LEU A 40 2.74 -1.83 -3.11
CA LEU A 40 2.96 -3.03 -2.29
C LEU A 40 3.34 -2.66 -0.86
N ARG A 41 4.25 -1.70 -0.71
CA ARG A 41 4.75 -1.27 0.58
C ARG A 41 3.68 -0.53 1.41
N CYS A 42 2.93 0.37 0.78
CA CYS A 42 1.82 1.07 1.43
C CYS A 42 0.77 0.08 1.96
N ARG A 43 0.44 -0.92 1.15
CA ARG A 43 -0.52 -1.97 1.51
C ARG A 43 -0.02 -2.85 2.64
N TRP A 44 1.27 -3.20 2.66
CA TRP A 44 1.87 -3.99 3.73
C TRP A 44 1.97 -3.23 5.05
N MET A 45 2.37 -1.96 5.02
CA MET A 45 2.47 -1.10 6.21
C MET A 45 1.09 -0.85 6.82
N SER A 46 0.09 -0.54 5.98
CA SER A 46 -1.30 -0.33 6.44
C SER A 46 -1.86 -1.56 7.14
N LYS A 47 -1.56 -2.78 6.65
CA LYS A 47 -2.02 -4.04 7.25
C LYS A 47 -1.36 -4.36 8.60
N LYS A 48 -0.16 -3.86 8.84
CA LYS A 48 0.57 -4.04 10.11
C LYS A 48 0.00 -3.18 11.24
N GLU A 49 -0.58 -2.02 10.93
CA GLU A 49 -1.26 -1.15 11.90
C GLU A 49 -2.78 -1.44 12.03
N SER A 50 -3.43 -1.92 10.96
CA SER A 50 -4.89 -2.15 10.94
C SER A 50 -5.37 -3.47 11.54
N GLY A 51 -4.54 -4.19 12.31
CA GLY A 51 -4.98 -5.31 13.15
C GLY A 51 -5.99 -4.93 14.25
N LYS A 52 -6.24 -3.62 14.46
CA LYS A 52 -7.21 -3.09 15.45
C LYS A 52 -8.35 -2.25 14.88
N ARG A 53 -8.46 -2.05 13.56
CA ARG A 53 -9.57 -1.28 12.98
C ARG A 53 -10.55 -2.23 12.29
N LYS A 54 -11.42 -2.79 13.15
CA LYS A 54 -12.84 -3.14 12.93
C LYS A 54 -13.24 -3.55 11.49
N LYS A 55 -13.48 -4.86 11.34
CA LYS A 55 -14.55 -5.51 10.54
C LYS A 55 -15.34 -4.59 9.61
N GLU A 56 -15.21 -4.80 8.29
CA GLU A 56 -16.36 -5.02 7.42
C GLU A 56 -15.98 -5.85 6.19
N ASP A 57 -16.97 -6.60 5.77
CA ASP A 57 -16.99 -7.74 4.87
C ASP A 57 -16.38 -7.44 3.48
N HIS A 58 -15.63 -8.38 2.91
CA HIS A 58 -15.76 -8.85 1.51
C HIS A 58 -14.60 -9.81 1.14
N SER A 59 -14.94 -11.09 1.29
CA SER A 59 -14.44 -12.24 0.52
C SER A 59 -12.94 -12.32 0.23
N SER A 60 -12.17 -12.76 1.21
CA SER A 60 -10.91 -13.48 0.98
C SER A 60 -11.09 -14.99 1.18
N SER A 61 -12.11 -15.59 0.58
CA SER A 61 -12.23 -17.04 0.51
C SER A 61 -11.62 -17.51 -0.81
N LYS A 62 -10.30 -17.77 -0.72
CA LYS A 62 -9.57 -18.72 -1.54
C LYS A 62 -10.52 -19.83 -2.00
N LYS A 63 -10.74 -19.93 -3.32
CA LYS A 63 -11.44 -21.05 -3.95
C LYS A 63 -10.53 -22.27 -3.83
N SER A 64 -10.50 -22.87 -2.65
CA SER A 64 -9.85 -24.15 -2.41
C SER A 64 -10.64 -25.21 -3.17
N LYS A 65 -9.94 -25.81 -4.10
CA LYS A 65 -10.25 -26.99 -4.89
C LYS A 65 -10.57 -28.14 -3.94
N ASP A 66 -11.82 -28.59 -3.89
CA ASP A 66 -12.18 -29.86 -3.26
C ASP A 66 -12.78 -30.79 -4.31
N LYS A 67 -12.16 -31.96 -4.42
CA LYS A 67 -12.54 -33.06 -5.29
C LYS A 67 -13.73 -33.78 -4.66
N LYS A 68 -14.77 -34.03 -5.44
CA LYS A 68 -15.59 -35.23 -5.26
C LYS A 68 -16.05 -35.73 -6.61
#